data_AF-A0A519YFW2-F1
#
_entry.id   AF-A0A519YFW2-F1
#
_cell.length_a   1.000
_cell.length_b   1.000
_cell.length_c   1.000
_cell.angle_alpha   90.00
_cell.angle_beta   90.00
_cell.angle_gamma   90.00
#
_symmetry.space_group_name_H-M   'P 1'
#
loop_
_entity.id
_entity.type
_entity.pdbx_description
1 polymer ?
#
loop_
_entity_poly.entity_id
_entity_poly.type
_entity_poly.pdbx_seq_one_letter_code
_entity_poly.pdbx_strand_id
1 'polypeptide(L)'
;MQQFRVLLAFSLLISTRAAAQTVAPADSITVAIEPTYDDVSKLHRRFFGESYRALWAAPVKLKVFHLAQEKGGLTIVQRGGGLQTKSLRMKDASGQQWVLRTIQKYPERGLPPALRPTIAKDILQDQVSTSHPFAALAVPPLAQALGVPHANPEVVYVPDDPALGEYRKDFANQVFLFE
;
A
#
# COMPACT_ATOMS: atom_id res chain seq x y z
N MET A 1 -22.00 73.86 -34.66
CA MET A 1 -21.17 72.64 -34.70
C MET A 1 -21.01 72.12 -33.29
N GLN A 2 -21.69 71.03 -32.97
CA GLN A 2 -21.89 70.48 -31.63
C GLN A 2 -20.83 69.38 -31.40
N GLN A 3 -19.93 69.57 -30.44
CA GLN A 3 -18.84 68.63 -30.14
C GLN A 3 -19.35 67.58 -29.15
N PHE A 4 -19.48 66.32 -29.61
CA PHE A 4 -19.84 65.17 -28.79
C PHE A 4 -18.63 64.72 -27.96
N ARG A 5 -18.76 64.68 -26.62
CA ARG A 5 -17.76 64.06 -25.72
C ARG A 5 -18.17 62.62 -25.46
N VAL A 6 -17.33 61.67 -25.89
CA VAL A 6 -17.48 60.24 -25.59
C VAL A 6 -16.77 59.96 -24.26
N LEU A 7 -17.53 59.52 -23.25
CA LEU A 7 -17.01 59.05 -21.96
C LEU A 7 -16.72 57.54 -22.06
N LEU A 8 -15.44 57.16 -21.95
CA LEU A 8 -15.01 55.77 -21.87
C LEU A 8 -15.19 55.28 -20.42
N ALA A 9 -16.12 54.35 -20.19
CA ALA A 9 -16.28 53.69 -18.90
C ALA A 9 -15.29 52.52 -18.80
N PHE A 10 -14.33 52.62 -17.87
CA PHE A 10 -13.42 51.52 -17.53
C PHE A 10 -14.12 50.60 -16.51
N SER A 11 -14.56 49.42 -16.95
CA SER A 11 -15.11 48.38 -16.08
C SER A 11 -13.97 47.64 -15.38
N LEU A 12 -13.88 47.78 -14.05
CA LEU A 12 -12.92 47.08 -13.22
C LEU A 12 -13.40 45.62 -13.02
N LEU A 13 -12.76 44.68 -13.73
CA LEU A 13 -12.99 43.25 -13.54
C LEU A 13 -12.34 42.80 -12.23
N ILE A 14 -13.15 42.63 -11.18
CA ILE A 14 -12.72 42.02 -9.93
C ILE A 14 -12.66 40.50 -10.16
N SER A 15 -11.46 39.97 -10.40
CA SER A 15 -11.22 38.53 -10.44
C SER A 15 -11.29 37.95 -9.02
N THR A 16 -12.42 37.35 -8.67
CA THR A 16 -12.53 36.51 -7.48
C THR A 16 -11.67 35.26 -7.69
N ARG A 17 -10.66 35.05 -6.84
CA ARG A 17 -9.91 33.80 -6.82
C ARG A 17 -10.85 32.70 -6.31
N ALA A 18 -11.24 31.78 -7.20
CA ALA A 18 -11.86 30.53 -6.78
C ALA A 18 -10.83 29.74 -5.95
N ALA A 19 -11.15 29.47 -4.69
CA ALA A 19 -10.38 28.51 -3.91
C ALA A 19 -10.56 27.15 -4.56
N ALA A 20 -9.49 26.60 -5.15
CA ALA A 20 -9.50 25.23 -5.63
C ALA A 20 -9.81 24.32 -4.43
N GLN A 21 -10.94 23.63 -4.49
CA GLN A 21 -11.31 22.65 -3.48
C GLN A 21 -10.35 21.47 -3.65
N THR A 22 -9.31 21.43 -2.81
CA THR A 22 -8.45 20.25 -2.70
C THR A 22 -9.36 19.09 -2.28
N VAL A 23 -9.61 18.17 -3.21
CA VAL A 23 -10.30 16.92 -2.93
C VAL A 23 -9.55 16.27 -1.77
N ALA A 24 -10.23 16.07 -0.64
CA ALA A 24 -9.65 15.35 0.47
C ALA A 24 -9.23 13.96 -0.03
N PRO A 25 -8.01 13.48 0.27
CA PRO A 25 -7.58 12.17 -0.15
C PRO A 25 -8.60 11.13 0.34
N ALA A 26 -8.94 10.18 -0.53
CA ALA A 26 -9.92 9.14 -0.21
C ALA A 26 -9.46 8.35 1.03
N ASP A 27 -10.38 8.11 1.95
CA ASP A 27 -10.15 7.33 3.19
C ASP A 27 -9.90 5.84 2.92
N SER A 28 -10.31 5.38 1.73
CA SER A 28 -10.26 4.00 1.31
C SER A 28 -10.06 3.86 -0.19
N ILE A 29 -9.57 2.69 -0.59
CA ILE A 29 -9.35 2.30 -1.99
C ILE A 29 -9.75 0.84 -2.18
N THR A 30 -10.29 0.51 -3.35
CA THR A 30 -10.53 -0.89 -3.75
C THR A 30 -9.39 -1.36 -4.63
N VAL A 31 -8.60 -2.31 -4.14
CA VAL A 31 -7.40 -2.80 -4.83
C VAL A 31 -7.14 -4.28 -4.49
N ALA A 32 -6.55 -5.02 -5.42
CA ALA A 32 -6.05 -6.37 -5.18
C ALA A 32 -4.59 -6.30 -4.67
N ILE A 33 -4.13 -7.32 -3.94
CA ILE A 33 -2.77 -7.30 -3.39
C ILE A 33 -1.73 -7.53 -4.50
N GLU A 34 -1.92 -8.58 -5.30
CA GLU A 34 -1.04 -8.91 -6.43
C GLU A 34 -1.84 -9.71 -7.48
N PRO A 35 -2.56 -9.02 -8.39
CA PRO A 35 -3.43 -9.67 -9.35
C PRO A 35 -2.68 -10.49 -10.40
N THR A 36 -1.37 -10.26 -10.59
CA THR A 36 -0.57 -11.00 -11.57
C THR A 36 -0.47 -12.50 -11.24
N TYR A 37 -0.71 -12.90 -9.98
CA TYR A 37 -0.74 -14.32 -9.63
C TYR A 37 -1.90 -15.09 -10.30
N ASP A 38 -2.99 -14.41 -10.65
CA ASP A 38 -4.14 -15.01 -11.31
C ASP A 38 -4.14 -14.77 -12.84
N ASP A 39 -3.23 -13.93 -13.33
CA ASP A 39 -2.99 -13.73 -14.77
C ASP A 39 -2.02 -14.80 -15.32
N VAL A 40 -2.47 -16.05 -15.31
CA VAL A 40 -1.68 -17.21 -15.74
C VAL A 40 -2.48 -18.17 -16.63
N SER A 41 -1.79 -18.84 -17.57
CA SER A 41 -2.41 -19.75 -18.52
C SER A 41 -2.98 -21.02 -17.87
N LYS A 42 -3.90 -21.69 -18.57
CA LYS A 42 -4.43 -23.00 -18.13
C LYS A 42 -3.34 -24.07 -17.99
N LEU A 43 -2.30 -24.01 -18.83
CA LEU A 43 -1.16 -24.93 -18.74
C LEU A 43 -0.37 -24.67 -17.44
N HIS A 44 -0.16 -23.41 -17.09
CA HIS A 44 0.48 -23.03 -15.84
C HIS A 44 -0.30 -23.56 -14.63
N ARG A 45 -1.63 -23.35 -14.61
CA ARG A 45 -2.51 -23.88 -13.56
C ARG A 45 -2.50 -25.40 -13.47
N ARG A 46 -2.34 -26.11 -14.60
CA ARG A 46 -2.19 -27.57 -14.61
C ARG A 46 -0.91 -28.04 -13.89
N PHE A 47 0.19 -27.30 -14.00
CA PHE A 47 1.47 -27.67 -13.40
C PHE A 47 1.63 -27.14 -11.96
N PHE A 48 1.15 -25.93 -11.67
CA PHE A 48 1.35 -25.25 -10.37
C PHE A 48 0.10 -25.20 -9.50
N GLY A 49 -1.05 -25.65 -10.00
CA GLY A 49 -2.33 -25.63 -9.30
C GLY A 49 -2.98 -24.25 -9.19
N GLU A 50 -4.19 -24.24 -8.65
CA GLU A 50 -4.99 -23.02 -8.44
C GLU A 50 -4.54 -22.20 -7.23
N SER A 51 -4.16 -22.87 -6.13
CA SER A 51 -3.70 -22.22 -4.90
C SER A 51 -4.68 -21.14 -4.42
N TYR A 52 -4.18 -20.00 -3.88
CA TYR A 52 -5.00 -18.85 -3.50
C TYR A 52 -4.99 -17.73 -4.54
N ARG A 53 -4.65 -18.01 -5.81
CA ARG A 53 -4.48 -16.98 -6.86
C ARG A 53 -5.69 -16.04 -6.98
N ALA A 54 -6.89 -16.61 -6.98
CA ALA A 54 -8.12 -15.83 -7.00
C ALA A 54 -8.26 -14.87 -5.79
N LEU A 55 -7.78 -15.26 -4.60
CA LEU A 55 -7.76 -14.37 -3.43
C LEU A 55 -6.70 -13.28 -3.53
N TRP A 56 -5.54 -13.57 -4.13
CA TRP A 56 -4.51 -12.56 -4.38
C TRP A 56 -4.96 -11.50 -5.40
N ALA A 57 -5.80 -11.90 -6.36
CA ALA A 57 -6.38 -11.03 -7.38
C ALA A 57 -7.73 -10.39 -6.99
N ALA A 58 -8.33 -10.79 -5.86
CA ALA A 58 -9.61 -10.26 -5.41
C ALA A 58 -9.48 -8.77 -5.01
N PRO A 59 -10.20 -7.85 -5.67
CA PRO A 59 -10.22 -6.46 -5.24
C PRO A 59 -10.94 -6.34 -3.90
N VAL A 60 -10.27 -5.76 -2.91
CA VAL A 60 -10.81 -5.54 -1.56
C VAL A 60 -10.75 -4.06 -1.21
N LYS A 61 -11.76 -3.58 -0.50
CA LYS A 61 -11.79 -2.20 0.02
C LYS A 61 -10.87 -2.12 1.24
N LEU A 62 -9.81 -1.33 1.13
CA LEU A 62 -8.78 -1.14 2.16
C LEU A 62 -8.71 0.32 2.58
N LYS A 63 -8.37 0.54 3.85
CA LYS A 63 -8.04 1.88 4.35
C LYS A 63 -6.77 2.40 3.69
N VAL A 64 -6.77 3.67 3.30
CA VAL A 64 -5.57 4.36 2.85
C VAL A 64 -4.74 4.79 4.07
N PHE A 65 -3.49 4.35 4.12
CA PHE A 65 -2.56 4.59 5.22
C PHE A 65 -1.64 5.78 4.88
N HIS A 66 -1.71 6.82 5.71
CA HIS A 66 -0.86 8.00 5.61
C HIS A 66 0.00 8.14 6.85
N LEU A 67 1.34 8.11 6.70
CA LEU A 67 2.25 8.08 7.85
C LEU A 67 2.02 9.27 8.79
N ALA A 68 1.75 10.45 8.23
CA ALA A 68 1.53 11.67 9.01
C ALA A 68 0.22 11.70 9.81
N GLN A 69 -0.76 10.84 9.48
CA GLN A 69 -2.09 10.83 10.09
C GLN A 69 -2.24 9.66 11.08
N GLU A 70 -1.63 8.53 10.77
CA GLU A 70 -1.74 7.31 11.57
C GLU A 70 -1.11 7.49 12.95
N LYS A 71 -1.83 7.06 14.00
CA LYS A 71 -1.38 7.10 15.40
C LYS A 71 -0.83 8.47 15.85
N GLY A 72 -1.35 9.57 15.29
CA GLY A 72 -0.89 10.93 15.61
C GLY A 72 0.42 11.34 14.91
N GLY A 73 0.83 10.59 13.88
CA GLY A 73 2.06 10.81 13.12
C GLY A 73 3.12 9.76 13.43
N LEU A 74 3.38 8.88 12.48
CA LEU A 74 4.41 7.85 12.56
C LEU A 74 5.74 8.34 11.98
N THR A 75 6.81 8.11 12.73
CA THR A 75 8.19 8.35 12.29
C THR A 75 8.85 7.02 11.97
N ILE A 76 9.42 6.88 10.78
CA ILE A 76 10.21 5.70 10.40
C ILE A 76 11.50 5.68 11.22
N VAL A 77 11.75 4.56 11.89
CA VAL A 77 12.91 4.36 12.76
C VAL A 77 13.94 3.45 12.10
N GLN A 78 13.46 2.40 11.40
CA GLN A 78 14.35 1.39 10.83
C GLN A 78 13.69 0.68 9.67
N ARG A 79 14.43 0.45 8.59
CA ARG A 79 14.08 -0.53 7.56
C ARG A 79 14.45 -1.93 8.02
N GLY A 80 13.51 -2.85 7.93
CA GLY A 80 13.69 -4.27 8.20
C GLY A 80 13.19 -5.16 7.07
N GLY A 81 12.81 -6.38 7.45
CA GLY A 81 12.31 -7.40 6.54
C GLY A 81 13.36 -8.46 6.23
N GLY A 82 12.93 -9.72 6.22
CA GLY A 82 13.81 -10.87 6.03
C GLY A 82 14.10 -11.19 4.56
N LEU A 83 14.32 -12.46 4.26
CA LEU A 83 14.57 -12.96 2.90
C LEU A 83 13.32 -12.94 1.99
N GLN A 84 12.17 -12.57 2.53
CA GLN A 84 10.88 -12.67 1.84
C GLN A 84 10.03 -11.40 1.96
N THR A 85 10.26 -10.58 2.98
CA THR A 85 9.40 -9.41 3.26
C THR A 85 10.25 -8.15 3.33
N LYS A 86 9.61 -7.02 3.05
CA LYS A 86 10.15 -5.69 3.36
C LYS A 86 9.33 -5.13 4.51
N SER A 87 9.96 -4.50 5.50
CA SER A 87 9.23 -3.83 6.58
C SER A 87 9.85 -2.50 6.96
N LEU A 88 9.01 -1.64 7.54
CA LEU A 88 9.42 -0.45 8.27
C LEU A 88 9.01 -0.63 9.72
N ARG A 89 9.96 -0.41 10.63
CA ARG A 89 9.69 -0.17 12.04
C ARG A 89 9.51 1.33 12.21
N MET A 90 8.41 1.71 12.84
CA MET A 90 8.02 3.10 13.07
C MET A 90 7.76 3.32 14.54
N LYS A 91 7.69 4.59 14.95
CA LYS A 91 7.26 5.00 16.28
C LYS A 91 6.24 6.12 16.18
N ASP A 92 5.26 6.12 17.08
CA ASP A 92 4.38 7.28 17.28
C ASP A 92 4.99 8.30 18.26
N ALA A 93 4.26 9.38 18.51
CA ALA A 93 4.66 10.46 19.41
C ALA A 93 4.83 10.01 20.88
N SER A 94 4.18 8.91 21.29
CA SER A 94 4.35 8.32 22.63
C SER A 94 5.59 7.43 22.75
N GLY A 95 6.23 7.10 21.61
CA GLY A 95 7.37 6.19 21.53
C GLY A 95 6.98 4.72 21.32
N GLN A 96 5.68 4.40 21.30
CA GLN A 96 5.19 3.06 20.97
C GLN A 96 5.63 2.68 19.55
N GLN A 97 6.12 1.45 19.42
CA GLN A 97 6.63 0.91 18.17
C GLN A 97 5.50 0.29 17.35
N TRP A 98 5.59 0.47 16.05
CA TRP A 98 4.66 -0.07 15.05
C TRP A 98 5.46 -0.67 13.90
N VAL A 99 4.88 -1.64 13.21
CA VAL A 99 5.48 -2.30 12.06
C VAL A 99 4.54 -2.22 10.86
N LEU A 100 5.09 -1.82 9.72
CA LEU A 100 4.44 -1.90 8.42
C LEU A 100 5.22 -2.89 7.57
N ARG A 101 4.60 -3.98 7.13
CA ARG A 101 5.27 -5.06 6.40
C ARG A 101 4.49 -5.47 5.16
N THR A 102 5.21 -5.79 4.09
CA THR A 102 4.59 -6.27 2.85
C THR A 102 3.81 -7.57 3.09
N ILE A 103 2.60 -7.64 2.53
CA ILE A 103 1.88 -8.91 2.39
C ILE A 103 2.47 -9.70 1.21
N GLN A 104 2.72 -9.00 0.10
CA GLN A 104 3.48 -9.54 -1.02
C GLN A 104 4.88 -9.97 -0.57
N LYS A 105 5.34 -11.11 -1.10
CA LYS A 105 6.64 -11.69 -0.78
C LYS A 105 7.62 -11.55 -1.95
N TYR A 106 8.89 -11.44 -1.60
CA TYR A 106 10.03 -11.21 -2.47
C TYR A 106 11.09 -12.31 -2.28
N PRO A 107 10.78 -13.57 -2.66
CA PRO A 107 11.64 -14.72 -2.40
C PRO A 107 12.98 -14.71 -3.13
N GLU A 108 13.09 -13.92 -4.19
CA GLU A 108 14.31 -13.79 -4.97
C GLU A 108 15.49 -13.25 -4.14
N ARG A 109 15.21 -12.59 -3.03
CA ARG A 109 16.25 -12.13 -2.08
C ARG A 109 16.96 -13.30 -1.40
N GLY A 110 16.30 -14.45 -1.27
CA GLY A 110 16.89 -15.70 -0.79
C GLY A 110 17.71 -16.45 -1.85
N LEU A 111 17.58 -16.10 -3.13
CA LEU A 111 18.35 -16.74 -4.19
C LEU A 111 19.80 -16.24 -4.24
N PRO A 112 20.76 -17.13 -4.53
CA PRO A 112 22.10 -16.73 -4.97
C PRO A 112 22.01 -15.73 -6.14
N PRO A 113 22.89 -14.72 -6.23
CA PRO A 113 22.82 -13.70 -7.27
C PRO A 113 22.76 -14.26 -8.69
N ALA A 114 23.45 -15.37 -8.96
CA ALA A 114 23.45 -16.06 -10.25
C ALA A 114 22.10 -16.66 -10.65
N LEU A 115 21.21 -16.97 -9.69
CA LEU A 115 19.91 -17.58 -9.95
C LEU A 115 18.77 -16.56 -10.05
N ARG A 116 18.95 -15.34 -9.52
CA ARG A 116 17.95 -14.27 -9.58
C ARG A 116 17.46 -13.90 -10.99
N PRO A 117 18.29 -13.92 -12.05
CA PRO A 117 17.82 -13.64 -13.41
C PRO A 117 17.27 -14.87 -14.15
N THR A 118 17.11 -16.01 -13.48
CA THR A 118 16.67 -17.28 -14.10
C THR A 118 15.22 -17.61 -13.75
N ILE A 119 14.66 -18.64 -14.41
CA ILE A 119 13.33 -19.20 -14.11
C ILE A 119 13.17 -19.64 -12.65
N ALA A 120 14.26 -19.87 -11.92
CA ALA A 120 14.19 -20.16 -10.48
C ALA A 120 13.51 -19.03 -9.69
N LYS A 121 13.72 -17.77 -10.08
CA LYS A 121 13.03 -16.62 -9.49
C LYS A 121 11.53 -16.73 -9.73
N ASP A 122 11.11 -16.99 -10.96
CA ASP A 122 9.70 -16.98 -11.35
C ASP A 122 8.95 -18.14 -10.68
N ILE A 123 9.57 -19.32 -10.59
CA ILE A 123 9.02 -20.47 -9.86
C ILE A 123 8.87 -20.16 -8.36
N LEU A 124 9.87 -19.53 -7.74
CA LEU A 124 9.77 -19.13 -6.33
C LEU A 124 8.71 -18.06 -6.10
N GLN A 125 8.61 -17.09 -7.00
CA GLN A 125 7.59 -16.06 -6.95
C GLN A 125 6.19 -16.68 -7.08
N ASP A 126 6.02 -17.64 -7.99
CA ASP A 126 4.75 -18.33 -8.19
C ASP A 126 4.27 -19.09 -6.94
N GLN A 127 5.21 -19.70 -6.21
CA GLN A 127 4.91 -20.40 -4.95
C GLN A 127 4.33 -19.48 -3.87
N VAL A 128 4.50 -18.16 -3.95
CA VAL A 128 3.87 -17.22 -3.02
C VAL A 128 2.34 -17.32 -3.08
N SER A 129 1.78 -17.63 -4.25
CA SER A 129 0.33 -17.80 -4.45
C SER A 129 -0.27 -18.95 -3.62
N THR A 130 0.55 -19.89 -3.14
CA THR A 130 0.14 -20.99 -2.25
C THR A 130 -0.14 -20.52 -0.81
N SER A 131 0.36 -19.34 -0.43
CA SER A 131 0.08 -18.73 0.88
C SER A 131 -1.23 -17.94 0.85
N HIS A 132 -2.04 -18.06 1.90
CA HIS A 132 -3.26 -17.26 2.03
C HIS A 132 -2.90 -15.79 2.37
N PRO A 133 -3.29 -14.80 1.54
CA PRO A 133 -2.80 -13.42 1.69
C PRO A 133 -3.26 -12.74 2.99
N PHE A 134 -4.46 -13.09 3.48
CA PHE A 134 -5.04 -12.52 4.71
C PHE A 134 -4.90 -13.41 5.95
N ALA A 135 -4.02 -14.42 5.94
CA ALA A 135 -3.93 -15.40 7.03
C ALA A 135 -3.66 -14.77 8.41
N ALA A 136 -2.92 -13.66 8.45
CA ALA A 136 -2.58 -12.95 9.68
C ALA A 136 -3.82 -12.45 10.44
N LEU A 137 -4.95 -12.23 9.76
CA LEU A 137 -6.20 -11.75 10.36
C LEU A 137 -7.00 -12.85 11.06
N ALA A 138 -6.67 -14.12 10.83
CA ALA A 138 -7.41 -15.23 11.42
C ALA A 138 -7.06 -15.47 12.91
N VAL A 139 -5.86 -15.10 13.34
CA VAL A 139 -5.35 -15.38 14.68
C VAL A 139 -5.91 -14.45 15.78
N PRO A 140 -6.02 -13.11 15.58
CA PRO A 140 -6.44 -12.20 16.64
C PRO A 140 -7.78 -12.55 17.31
N PRO A 141 -8.86 -12.89 16.58
CA PRO A 141 -10.14 -13.26 17.22
C PRO A 141 -10.02 -14.50 18.12
N LEU A 142 -9.20 -15.47 17.73
CA LEU A 142 -8.97 -16.69 18.51
C LEU A 142 -8.15 -16.40 19.78
N ALA A 143 -7.09 -15.59 19.66
CA ALA A 143 -6.26 -15.21 20.79
C ALA A 143 -7.03 -14.33 21.79
N GLN A 144 -7.85 -13.40 21.28
CA GLN A 144 -8.74 -12.55 22.09
C GLN A 144 -9.72 -13.37 22.93
N ALA A 145 -10.33 -14.41 22.34
CA ALA A 145 -11.26 -15.30 23.03
C ALA A 145 -10.59 -16.08 24.19
N LEU A 146 -9.29 -16.29 24.12
CA LEU A 146 -8.49 -16.99 25.13
C LEU A 146 -7.78 -16.04 26.10
N GLY A 147 -7.92 -14.72 25.94
CA GLY A 147 -7.22 -13.72 26.75
C GLY A 147 -5.70 -13.75 26.56
N VAL A 148 -5.21 -14.27 25.43
CA VAL A 148 -3.78 -14.33 25.12
C VAL A 148 -3.35 -12.98 24.53
N PRO A 149 -2.30 -12.31 25.02
CA PRO A 149 -1.79 -11.10 24.40
C PRO A 149 -1.44 -11.31 22.92
N HIS A 150 -1.94 -10.45 22.05
CA HIS A 150 -1.74 -10.54 20.60
C HIS A 150 -1.67 -9.15 19.95
N ALA A 151 -1.14 -9.11 18.74
CA ALA A 151 -1.23 -7.93 17.88
C ALA A 151 -2.64 -7.81 17.26
N ASN A 152 -2.98 -6.61 16.79
CA ASN A 152 -4.22 -6.32 16.06
C ASN A 152 -3.90 -5.85 14.64
N PRO A 153 -3.48 -6.76 13.76
CA PRO A 153 -3.04 -6.40 12.42
C PRO A 153 -4.19 -5.83 11.58
N GLU A 154 -3.90 -4.73 10.89
CA GLU A 154 -4.76 -4.11 9.89
C GLU A 154 -4.15 -4.30 8.50
N VAL A 155 -4.98 -4.58 7.49
CA VAL A 155 -4.53 -4.57 6.08
C VAL A 155 -4.82 -3.22 5.48
N VAL A 156 -3.78 -2.56 5.00
CA VAL A 156 -3.84 -1.17 4.56
C VAL A 156 -3.17 -0.98 3.21
N TYR A 157 -3.65 -0.01 2.45
CA TYR A 157 -2.98 0.44 1.23
C TYR A 157 -2.15 1.68 1.52
N VAL A 158 -0.88 1.66 1.13
CA VAL A 158 0.01 2.81 1.29
C VAL A 158 0.16 3.47 -0.08
N PRO A 159 -0.30 4.72 -0.25
CA PRO A 159 -0.14 5.45 -1.50
C PRO A 159 1.32 5.92 -1.65
N ASP A 160 1.60 6.67 -2.71
CA ASP A 160 2.89 7.34 -2.89
C ASP A 160 3.08 8.56 -1.97
N ASP A 161 3.09 8.28 -0.66
CA ASP A 161 3.15 9.25 0.43
C ASP A 161 4.54 9.94 0.51
N PRO A 162 4.63 11.28 0.44
CA PRO A 162 5.86 12.03 0.68
C PRO A 162 6.58 11.70 1.99
N ALA A 163 5.84 11.36 3.04
CA ALA A 163 6.41 11.02 4.34
C ALA A 163 7.24 9.72 4.33
N LEU A 164 7.12 8.89 3.29
CA LEU A 164 8.00 7.73 3.09
C LEU A 164 9.44 8.12 2.72
N GLY A 165 9.68 9.33 2.20
CA GLY A 165 11.03 9.79 1.83
C GLY A 165 11.77 8.81 0.93
N GLU A 166 12.96 8.37 1.35
CA GLU A 166 13.79 7.41 0.61
C GLU A 166 13.13 6.03 0.42
N TYR A 167 12.14 5.68 1.25
CA TYR A 167 11.47 4.38 1.23
C TYR A 167 10.38 4.27 0.16
N ARG A 168 10.00 5.39 -0.50
CA ARG A 168 8.94 5.42 -1.53
C ARG A 168 9.10 4.32 -2.58
N LYS A 169 10.32 4.11 -3.09
CA LYS A 169 10.60 3.10 -4.13
C LYS A 169 10.17 1.69 -3.74
N ASP A 170 10.24 1.35 -2.46
CA ASP A 170 9.94 0.02 -1.96
C ASP A 170 8.55 -0.08 -1.30
N PHE A 171 7.99 1.04 -0.83
CA PHE A 171 6.81 1.06 0.05
C PHE A 171 5.59 1.81 -0.49
N ALA A 172 5.71 2.56 -1.59
CA ALA A 172 4.58 3.22 -2.21
C ALA A 172 3.69 2.27 -3.03
N ASN A 173 2.42 2.65 -3.17
CA ASN A 173 1.40 2.05 -4.03
C ASN A 173 1.21 0.54 -3.86
N GLN A 174 1.21 0.06 -2.63
CA GLN A 174 1.18 -1.37 -2.31
C GLN A 174 0.33 -1.63 -1.06
N VAL A 175 -0.03 -2.90 -0.86
CA VAL A 175 -0.78 -3.37 0.31
C VAL A 175 0.16 -3.95 1.37
N PHE A 176 -0.08 -3.56 2.62
CA PHE A 176 0.73 -3.90 3.78
C PHE A 176 -0.12 -4.45 4.91
N LEU A 177 0.55 -5.18 5.80
CA LEU A 177 0.09 -5.49 7.14
C LEU A 177 0.67 -4.42 8.08
N PHE A 178 -0.18 -3.78 8.87
CA PHE A 178 0.18 -2.80 9.88
C PHE A 178 -0.17 -3.34 11.27
N GLU A 179 0.80 -3.39 12.19
CA GLU A 179 0.65 -3.99 13.53
C GLU A 179 1.56 -3.37 14.59
#